data_AF-A0ABD5V5C8-F1
#
_entry.id   AF-A0ABD5V5C8-F1
#
_cell.length_a   1.000
_cell.length_b   1.000
_cell.length_c   1.000
_cell.angle_alpha   90.00
_cell.angle_beta   90.00
_cell.angle_gamma   90.00
#
_symmetry.space_group_name_H-M   'P 1'
#
loop_
_entity.id
_entity.type
_entity.pdbx_description
1 polymer ?
#
loop_
_entity_poly.entity_id
_entity_poly.type
_entity_poly.pdbx_seq_one_letter_code
_entity_poly.pdbx_strand_id
1 'polypeptide(L)'
;STTTEDPPTLQEGLTQFLEAKAKGDDSGNYRRNAKRVITRWINWLEQRDIESFEQLDETVLAHYAEHLRRRVAANEAEATDGGIARSTAWTYYNTISAFLRWASKWGYLQENYARSGLAQESMPDRSTTQQSQQQFWTPDQREQILNYVNKRAHDAIDEKGLDAEIEARDRALVAVLAFTGVRGSEIFRSEHDNRTGRQGIRWRDVDLEEQTISVLGKNQQRQSAWLLEQAIPAVERYRTISDPPSDD
;
A
#
# COMPACT_ATOMS: atom_id res chain seq x y z
N SER A 1 12.37 -12.06 -44.33
CA SER A 1 12.82 -10.79 -43.74
C SER A 1 12.14 -10.63 -42.41
N THR A 2 12.85 -10.90 -41.33
CA THR A 2 12.38 -10.66 -39.97
C THR A 2 12.62 -9.17 -39.73
N THR A 3 11.57 -8.36 -39.74
CA THR A 3 11.65 -6.95 -39.36
C THR A 3 12.09 -6.94 -37.89
N THR A 4 13.36 -6.64 -37.63
CA THR A 4 13.78 -6.17 -36.31
C THR A 4 13.11 -4.83 -36.12
N GLU A 5 11.93 -4.84 -35.50
CA GLU A 5 11.32 -3.61 -34.97
C GLU A 5 12.31 -3.00 -33.99
N ASP A 6 12.56 -1.70 -34.14
CA ASP A 6 13.34 -0.97 -33.16
C ASP A 6 12.69 -1.13 -31.78
N PRO A 7 13.49 -1.30 -30.72
CA PRO A 7 12.98 -1.43 -29.36
C PRO A 7 12.12 -0.22 -28.99
N PRO A 8 11.05 -0.43 -28.21
CA PRO A 8 10.15 0.66 -27.83
C PRO A 8 10.87 1.72 -27.01
N THR A 9 10.38 2.95 -27.05
CA THR A 9 10.80 4.00 -26.11
C THR A 9 10.55 3.56 -24.66
N LEU A 10 11.18 4.23 -23.69
CA LEU A 10 10.97 3.91 -22.27
C LEU A 10 9.49 4.09 -21.84
N GLN A 11 8.79 5.08 -22.41
CA GLN A 11 7.39 5.39 -22.13
C GLN A 11 6.45 4.33 -22.74
N GLU A 12 6.73 3.88 -23.97
CA GLU A 12 6.00 2.77 -24.59
C GLU A 12 6.27 1.46 -23.83
N GLY A 13 7.51 1.20 -23.46
CA GLY A 13 7.89 0.07 -22.62
C GLY A 13 7.15 0.08 -21.28
N LEU A 14 7.02 1.23 -20.62
CA LEU A 14 6.22 1.37 -19.40
C LEU A 14 4.74 1.00 -19.64
N THR A 15 4.17 1.43 -20.76
CA THR A 15 2.78 1.11 -21.13
C THR A 15 2.61 -0.41 -21.27
N GLN A 16 3.47 -1.05 -22.06
CA GLN A 16 3.46 -2.50 -22.27
C GLN A 16 3.71 -3.29 -20.97
N PHE A 17 4.60 -2.81 -20.10
CA PHE A 17 4.85 -3.40 -18.78
C PHE A 17 3.58 -3.38 -17.91
N LEU A 18 2.87 -2.25 -17.87
CA LEU A 18 1.66 -2.09 -17.06
C LEU A 18 0.48 -2.92 -17.60
N GLU A 19 0.42 -3.14 -18.92
CA GLU A 19 -0.54 -4.04 -19.56
C GLU A 19 -0.22 -5.52 -19.25
N ALA A 20 1.05 -5.91 -19.34
CA ALA A 20 1.49 -7.26 -18.97
C ALA A 20 1.18 -7.58 -17.51
N LYS A 21 1.27 -6.59 -16.61
CA LYS A 21 0.88 -6.73 -15.20
C LYS A 21 -0.64 -6.76 -14.98
N ALA A 22 -1.43 -6.15 -15.86
CA ALA A 22 -2.88 -6.17 -15.78
C ALA A 22 -3.49 -7.57 -15.99
N LYS A 23 -2.77 -8.47 -16.68
CA LYS A 23 -3.22 -9.85 -16.93
C LYS A 23 -3.09 -10.76 -15.71
N GLY A 24 -2.38 -10.34 -14.65
CA GLY A 24 -2.41 -10.99 -13.34
C GLY A 24 -3.52 -10.41 -12.46
N ASP A 25 -3.91 -11.12 -11.40
CA ASP A 25 -4.88 -10.68 -10.36
C ASP A 25 -4.36 -9.50 -9.49
N ASP A 26 -3.64 -8.58 -10.13
CA ASP A 26 -2.88 -7.53 -9.50
C ASP A 26 -3.78 -6.35 -9.15
N SER A 27 -3.82 -6.06 -7.85
CA SER A 27 -4.52 -4.92 -7.27
C SER A 27 -4.09 -3.63 -8.00
N GLY A 28 -5.04 -2.85 -8.53
CA GLY A 28 -4.72 -1.62 -9.29
C GLY A 28 -3.78 -0.65 -8.58
N ASN A 29 -3.63 -0.76 -7.25
CA ASN A 29 -2.65 -0.05 -6.44
C ASN A 29 -1.19 -0.29 -6.86
N TYR A 30 -0.78 -1.54 -7.13
CA TYR A 30 0.59 -1.81 -7.58
C TYR A 30 0.86 -1.12 -8.91
N ARG A 31 -0.03 -1.30 -9.90
CA ARG A 31 0.11 -0.70 -11.23
C ARG A 31 0.20 0.82 -11.18
N ARG A 32 -0.61 1.48 -10.35
CA ARG A 32 -0.55 2.94 -10.19
C ARG A 32 0.74 3.42 -9.54
N ASN A 33 1.19 2.72 -8.50
CA ASN A 33 2.47 3.07 -7.87
C ASN A 33 3.63 2.84 -8.86
N ALA A 34 3.63 1.71 -9.56
CA ALA A 34 4.61 1.40 -10.60
C ALA A 34 4.64 2.48 -11.69
N LYS A 35 3.47 2.85 -12.24
CA LYS A 35 3.34 3.94 -13.22
C LYS A 35 3.97 5.23 -12.68
N ARG A 36 3.57 5.67 -11.50
CA ARG A 36 4.08 6.92 -10.90
C ARG A 36 5.59 6.90 -10.71
N VAL A 37 6.14 5.83 -10.14
CA VAL A 37 7.57 5.71 -9.85
C VAL A 37 8.38 5.63 -11.14
N ILE A 38 7.97 4.80 -12.09
CA ILE A 38 8.71 4.59 -13.33
C ILE A 38 8.62 5.84 -14.21
N THR A 39 7.46 6.49 -14.33
CA THR A 39 7.35 7.79 -15.02
C THR A 39 8.28 8.83 -14.41
N ARG A 40 8.34 8.94 -13.07
CA ARG A 40 9.27 9.88 -12.42
C ARG A 40 10.73 9.57 -12.75
N TRP A 41 11.08 8.29 -12.86
CA TRP A 41 12.43 7.87 -13.24
C TRP A 41 12.73 8.16 -14.71
N ILE A 42 11.78 7.90 -15.62
CA ILE A 42 11.90 8.25 -17.04
C ILE A 42 12.11 9.76 -17.19
N ASN A 43 11.32 10.60 -16.51
CA ASN A 43 11.53 12.06 -16.54
C ASN A 43 12.90 12.47 -15.97
N TRP A 44 13.48 11.70 -15.06
CA TRP A 44 14.84 11.94 -14.55
C TRP A 44 15.92 11.55 -15.60
N LEU A 45 15.65 10.54 -16.42
CA LEU A 45 16.48 10.13 -17.55
C LEU A 45 16.41 11.13 -18.72
N GLU A 46 15.21 11.62 -19.04
CA GLU A 46 15.00 12.63 -20.09
C GLU A 46 15.80 13.91 -19.82
N GLN A 47 15.92 14.33 -18.56
CA GLN A 47 16.78 15.47 -18.15
C GLN A 47 18.28 15.25 -18.40
N ARG A 48 18.66 14.04 -18.85
CA ARG A 48 20.02 13.60 -19.15
C ARG A 48 20.12 13.04 -20.58
N ASP A 49 19.14 13.36 -21.43
CA ASP A 49 19.07 12.93 -22.83
C ASP A 49 19.08 11.40 -23.01
N ILE A 50 18.49 10.67 -22.06
CA ILE A 50 18.30 9.21 -22.10
C ILE A 50 16.82 8.91 -22.30
N GLU A 51 16.46 8.39 -23.48
CA GLU A 51 15.07 8.20 -23.92
C GLU A 51 14.77 6.74 -24.32
N SER A 52 15.80 5.93 -24.59
CA SER A 52 15.66 4.54 -25.05
C SER A 52 16.33 3.52 -24.12
N PHE A 53 16.01 2.24 -24.31
CA PHE A 53 16.59 1.15 -23.52
C PHE A 53 18.09 0.95 -23.82
N GLU A 54 18.54 1.21 -25.05
CA GLU A 54 19.92 0.98 -25.52
C GLU A 54 20.91 1.91 -24.83
N GLN A 55 20.43 3.06 -24.37
CA GLN A 55 21.21 4.05 -23.63
C GLN A 55 21.35 3.70 -22.14
N LEU A 56 20.65 2.66 -21.66
CA LEU A 56 20.75 2.22 -20.27
C LEU A 56 21.93 1.26 -20.08
N ASP A 57 22.73 1.54 -19.07
CA ASP A 57 23.82 0.67 -18.62
C ASP A 57 23.90 0.66 -17.08
N GLU A 58 24.90 -0.04 -16.54
CA GLU A 58 25.13 -0.07 -15.09
C GLU A 58 25.47 1.31 -14.48
N THR A 59 26.11 2.19 -15.24
CA THR A 59 26.52 3.52 -14.79
C THR A 59 25.32 4.43 -14.61
N VAL A 60 24.36 4.40 -15.55
CA VAL A 60 23.10 5.13 -15.46
C VAL A 60 22.32 4.73 -14.21
N LEU A 61 22.26 3.42 -13.92
CA LEU A 61 21.57 2.92 -12.73
C LEU A 61 22.30 3.27 -11.44
N ALA A 62 23.63 3.27 -11.44
CA ALA A 62 24.43 3.73 -10.31
C ALA A 62 24.21 5.23 -10.02
N HIS A 63 24.17 6.07 -11.05
CA HIS A 63 23.85 7.50 -10.90
C HIS A 63 22.44 7.73 -10.34
N TYR A 64 21.47 6.90 -10.73
CA TYR A 64 20.13 6.98 -10.14
C TYR A 64 20.10 6.50 -8.69
N ALA A 65 20.84 5.44 -8.35
CA ALA A 65 21.00 4.98 -6.97
C ALA A 65 21.62 6.07 -6.08
N GLU A 66 22.65 6.77 -6.57
CA GLU A 66 23.27 7.90 -5.89
C GLU A 66 22.31 9.11 -5.78
N HIS A 67 21.48 9.36 -6.80
CA HIS A 67 20.40 10.34 -6.70
C HIS A 67 19.44 10.00 -5.55
N LEU A 68 19.03 8.73 -5.40
CA LEU A 68 18.20 8.31 -4.28
C LEU A 68 18.92 8.43 -2.93
N ARG A 69 20.21 8.07 -2.86
CA ARG A 69 21.04 8.22 -1.66
C ARG A 69 21.09 9.68 -1.20
N ARG A 70 21.33 10.63 -2.11
CA ARG A 70 21.31 12.07 -1.79
C ARG A 70 19.96 12.55 -1.25
N ARG A 71 18.86 12.02 -1.78
CA ARG A 71 17.52 12.35 -1.26
C ARG A 71 17.24 11.75 0.12
N VAL A 72 17.84 10.62 0.45
CA VAL A 72 17.81 10.07 1.81
C VAL A 72 18.62 10.95 2.76
N ALA A 73 19.85 11.31 2.38
CA ALA A 73 20.68 12.21 3.18
C ALA A 73 19.99 13.58 3.43
N ALA A 74 19.31 14.13 2.43
CA ALA A 74 18.54 15.37 2.59
C ALA A 74 17.37 15.24 3.58
N ASN A 75 16.74 14.06 3.67
CA ASN A 75 15.69 13.79 4.67
C ASN A 75 16.29 13.65 6.07
N GLU A 76 17.41 12.94 6.20
CA GLU A 76 18.10 12.75 7.47
C GLU A 76 18.70 14.05 8.02
N ALA A 77 19.08 14.98 7.14
CA ALA A 77 19.56 16.32 7.50
C ALA A 77 18.43 17.34 7.74
N GLU A 78 17.15 16.93 7.64
CA GLU A 78 15.97 17.81 7.72
C GLU A 78 16.05 19.05 6.78
N ALA A 79 16.85 18.94 5.71
CA ALA A 79 17.41 20.10 5.05
C ALA A 79 16.51 20.75 4.00
N THR A 80 15.55 20.03 3.39
CA THR A 80 14.79 20.55 2.24
C THR A 80 13.49 19.80 1.92
N ASP A 81 12.66 20.43 1.09
CA ASP A 81 11.62 19.78 0.28
C ASP A 81 12.22 18.69 -0.64
N GLY A 82 11.53 17.56 -0.79
CA GLY A 82 11.91 16.46 -1.68
C GLY A 82 12.79 15.34 -1.10
N GLY A 83 13.21 15.43 0.17
CA GLY A 83 13.85 14.32 0.90
C GLY A 83 12.94 13.09 1.02
N ILE A 84 13.52 11.89 1.10
CA ILE A 84 12.75 10.64 1.26
C ILE A 84 13.33 9.72 2.32
N ALA A 85 12.48 8.90 2.92
CA ALA A 85 12.92 7.82 3.78
C ALA A 85 13.73 6.76 3.00
N ARG A 86 14.66 6.11 3.69
CA ARG A 86 15.49 5.02 3.15
C ARG A 86 14.65 3.87 2.56
N SER A 87 13.55 3.51 3.20
CA SER A 87 12.59 2.50 2.71
C SER A 87 11.89 2.92 1.42
N THR A 88 11.63 4.23 1.24
CA THR A 88 11.05 4.77 0.01
C THR A 88 12.05 4.68 -1.14
N ALA A 89 13.33 5.00 -0.92
CA ALA A 89 14.39 4.84 -1.92
C ALA A 89 14.47 3.40 -2.43
N TRP A 90 14.53 2.42 -1.53
CA TRP A 90 14.54 1.00 -1.89
C TRP A 90 13.26 0.57 -2.60
N THR A 91 12.10 1.08 -2.19
CA THR A 91 10.83 0.83 -2.88
C THR A 91 10.89 1.31 -4.32
N TYR A 92 11.34 2.54 -4.55
CA TYR A 92 11.45 3.10 -5.90
C TYR A 92 12.41 2.30 -6.77
N TYR A 93 13.58 1.99 -6.23
CA TYR A 93 14.60 1.23 -6.95
C TYR A 93 14.15 -0.19 -7.29
N ASN A 94 13.47 -0.88 -6.36
CA ASN A 94 12.92 -2.22 -6.61
C ASN A 94 11.83 -2.21 -7.70
N THR A 95 10.99 -1.17 -7.73
CA THR A 95 9.98 -1.00 -8.78
C THR A 95 10.65 -0.83 -10.16
N ILE A 96 11.71 -0.03 -10.26
CA ILE A 96 12.49 0.15 -11.50
C ILE A 96 13.20 -1.16 -11.88
N SER A 97 13.83 -1.84 -10.92
CA SER A 97 14.45 -3.15 -11.18
C SER A 97 13.46 -4.19 -11.70
N ALA A 98 12.20 -4.15 -11.26
CA ALA A 98 11.15 -5.03 -11.78
C ALA A 98 10.77 -4.68 -13.23
N PHE A 99 10.76 -3.40 -13.59
CA PHE A 99 10.56 -2.93 -14.96
C PHE A 99 11.71 -3.36 -15.88
N LEU A 100 12.97 -3.18 -15.45
CA LEU A 100 14.15 -3.58 -16.22
C LEU A 100 14.28 -5.09 -16.35
N ARG A 101 13.87 -5.86 -15.33
CA ARG A 101 13.75 -7.32 -15.44
C ARG A 101 12.73 -7.74 -16.48
N TRP A 102 11.62 -7.00 -16.61
CA TRP A 102 10.65 -7.26 -17.66
C TRP A 102 11.27 -6.91 -19.03
N ALA A 103 11.87 -5.73 -19.18
CA ALA A 103 12.50 -5.30 -20.43
C ALA A 103 13.58 -6.28 -20.92
N SER A 104 14.43 -6.80 -20.01
CA SER A 104 15.44 -7.80 -20.36
C SER A 104 14.83 -9.13 -20.81
N LYS A 105 13.68 -9.53 -20.25
CA LYS A 105 12.98 -10.75 -20.70
C LYS A 105 12.38 -10.61 -22.10
N TRP A 106 12.02 -9.40 -22.50
CA TRP A 106 11.53 -9.09 -23.85
C TRP A 106 12.65 -8.79 -24.84
N GLY A 107 13.91 -8.82 -24.40
CA GLY A 107 15.08 -8.58 -25.25
C GLY A 107 15.39 -7.10 -25.49
N TYR A 108 14.71 -6.17 -24.82
CA TYR A 108 14.99 -4.73 -24.94
C TYR A 108 16.28 -4.32 -24.19
N LEU A 109 16.72 -5.17 -23.26
CA LEU A 109 18.00 -5.01 -22.56
C LEU A 109 18.73 -6.34 -22.57
N GLN A 110 20.07 -6.28 -22.64
CA GLN A 110 20.90 -7.49 -22.53
C GLN A 110 20.74 -8.14 -21.14
N GLU A 111 20.64 -7.31 -20.10
CA GLU A 111 20.46 -7.76 -18.73
C GLU A 111 19.74 -6.72 -17.86
N ASN A 112 19.52 -7.05 -16.59
CA ASN A 112 18.95 -6.11 -15.62
C ASN A 112 20.05 -5.32 -14.93
N TYR A 113 20.47 -4.21 -15.54
CA TYR A 113 21.53 -3.33 -15.01
C TYR A 113 21.27 -2.80 -13.59
N ALA A 114 20.02 -2.76 -13.13
CA ALA A 114 19.74 -2.37 -11.74
C ALA A 114 20.26 -3.40 -10.72
N ARG A 115 20.63 -4.61 -11.14
CA ARG A 115 21.23 -5.65 -10.30
C ARG A 115 22.76 -5.72 -10.38
N SER A 116 23.40 -4.84 -11.16
CA SER A 116 24.86 -4.77 -11.21
C SER A 116 25.45 -4.41 -9.83
N GLY A 117 26.68 -4.83 -9.59
CA GLY A 117 27.39 -4.54 -8.34
C GLY A 117 27.47 -3.03 -8.10
N LEU A 118 27.89 -2.27 -9.11
CA LEU A 118 28.03 -0.82 -9.03
C LEU A 118 26.73 -0.12 -8.62
N ALA A 119 25.60 -0.52 -9.20
CA ALA A 119 24.31 0.11 -8.90
C ALA A 119 23.79 -0.27 -7.51
N GLN A 120 24.01 -1.51 -7.07
CA GLN A 120 23.65 -1.95 -5.71
C GLN A 120 24.52 -1.28 -4.64
N GLU A 121 25.82 -1.17 -4.86
CA GLU A 121 26.77 -0.49 -3.96
C GLU A 121 26.54 1.02 -3.87
N SER A 122 25.91 1.61 -4.89
CA SER A 122 25.52 3.03 -4.93
C SER A 122 24.21 3.33 -4.20
N MET A 123 23.46 2.31 -3.75
CA MET A 123 22.25 2.52 -2.97
C MET A 123 22.57 2.94 -1.53
N PRO A 124 21.69 3.71 -0.86
CA PRO A 124 21.79 3.89 0.59
C PRO A 124 21.68 2.52 1.29
N ASP A 125 22.29 2.39 2.46
CA ASP A 125 22.18 1.18 3.27
C ASP A 125 20.71 0.76 3.46
N ARG A 126 20.46 -0.51 3.69
CA ARG A 126 19.10 -0.95 4.02
C ARG A 126 18.71 -0.46 5.41
N SER A 127 17.44 -0.07 5.58
CA SER A 127 16.96 0.28 6.91
C SER A 127 16.97 -0.97 7.79
N THR A 128 17.56 -0.85 8.98
CA THR A 128 17.54 -1.91 10.00
C THR A 128 16.18 -2.04 10.68
N THR A 129 15.35 -0.99 10.62
CA THR A 129 13.99 -0.99 11.17
C THR A 129 13.07 -1.84 10.31
N GLN A 130 12.71 -3.03 10.79
CA GLN A 130 11.65 -3.81 10.16
C GLN A 130 10.30 -3.10 10.40
N GLN A 131 9.57 -2.79 9.33
CA GLN A 131 8.20 -2.24 9.40
C GLN A 131 7.24 -3.15 10.21
N SER A 132 7.55 -4.44 10.33
CA SER A 132 6.79 -5.42 11.12
C SER A 132 6.82 -5.17 12.63
N GLN A 133 7.76 -4.35 13.14
CA GLN A 133 7.89 -4.06 14.57
C GLN A 133 7.25 -2.74 15.01
N GLN A 134 6.57 -2.00 14.11
CA GLN A 134 5.74 -0.88 14.55
C GLN A 134 4.54 -1.41 15.32
N GLN A 135 4.61 -1.41 16.66
CA GLN A 135 3.42 -1.43 17.49
C GLN A 135 2.62 -0.16 17.20
N PHE A 136 1.41 -0.31 16.66
CA PHE A 136 0.59 0.83 16.23
C PHE A 136 0.13 1.68 17.42
N TRP A 137 -0.30 1.06 18.52
CA TRP A 137 -0.67 1.73 19.75
C TRP A 137 -0.03 1.05 20.96
N THR A 138 0.60 1.86 21.81
CA THR A 138 0.89 1.46 23.19
C THR A 138 -0.42 1.18 23.94
N PRO A 139 -0.37 0.41 25.05
CA PRO A 139 -1.55 0.20 25.90
C PRO A 139 -2.24 1.51 26.32
N ASP A 140 -1.46 2.51 26.75
CA ASP A 140 -1.99 3.82 27.18
C ASP A 140 -2.66 4.58 26.02
N GLN A 141 -2.06 4.57 24.83
CA GLN A 141 -2.67 5.19 23.65
C GLN A 141 -3.99 4.51 23.29
N ARG A 142 -4.04 3.18 23.35
CA ARG A 142 -5.25 2.41 23.07
C ARG A 142 -6.35 2.76 24.06
N GLU A 143 -6.02 2.81 25.35
CA GLU A 143 -6.97 3.19 26.40
C GLU A 143 -7.53 4.60 26.18
N GLN A 144 -6.66 5.59 25.93
CA GLN A 144 -7.09 6.97 25.68
C GLN A 144 -8.00 7.09 24.46
N ILE A 145 -7.67 6.41 23.36
CA ILE A 145 -8.48 6.39 22.13
C ILE A 145 -9.84 5.75 22.40
N LEU A 146 -9.87 4.60 23.08
CA LEU A 146 -11.11 3.89 23.43
C LEU A 146 -12.00 4.73 24.34
N ASN A 147 -11.43 5.35 25.38
CA ASN A 147 -12.17 6.21 26.30
C ASN A 147 -12.79 7.42 25.58
N TYR A 148 -12.05 8.02 24.65
CA TYR A 148 -12.54 9.13 23.84
C TYR A 148 -13.74 8.74 22.97
N VAL A 149 -13.64 7.65 22.20
CA VAL A 149 -14.75 7.23 21.34
C VAL A 149 -15.95 6.68 22.12
N ASN A 150 -15.70 6.02 23.25
CA ASN A 150 -16.76 5.55 24.14
C ASN A 150 -17.56 6.73 24.71
N LYS A 151 -16.87 7.77 25.20
CA LYS A 151 -17.53 8.97 25.70
C LYS A 151 -18.35 9.65 24.59
N ARG A 152 -17.73 9.89 23.42
CA ARG A 152 -18.41 10.55 22.30
C ARG A 152 -19.67 9.80 21.85
N ALA A 153 -19.61 8.47 21.80
CA ALA A 153 -20.76 7.64 21.44
C ALA A 153 -21.84 7.66 22.52
N HIS A 154 -21.49 7.56 23.80
CA HIS A 154 -22.49 7.63 24.87
C HIS A 154 -23.19 9.00 24.90
N ASP A 155 -22.43 10.10 24.88
CA ASP A 155 -22.98 11.45 24.87
C ASP A 155 -23.94 11.65 23.68
N ALA A 156 -23.56 11.18 22.48
CA ALA A 156 -24.39 11.29 21.28
C ALA A 156 -25.63 10.39 21.33
N ILE A 157 -25.53 9.17 21.87
CA ILE A 157 -26.67 8.26 22.02
C ILE A 157 -27.67 8.82 23.05
N ASP A 158 -27.19 9.41 24.14
CA ASP A 158 -28.05 10.02 25.16
C ASP A 158 -28.77 11.26 24.60
N GLU A 159 -28.11 12.05 23.77
CA GLU A 159 -28.68 13.26 23.15
C GLU A 159 -29.59 12.97 21.96
N LYS A 160 -29.19 12.04 21.08
CA LYS A 160 -29.78 11.84 19.74
C LYS A 160 -30.46 10.48 19.55
N GLY A 161 -30.29 9.55 20.50
CA GLY A 161 -30.83 8.19 20.38
C GLY A 161 -30.30 7.46 19.15
N LEU A 162 -31.21 7.01 18.27
CA LEU A 162 -30.88 6.26 17.05
C LEU A 162 -30.22 7.13 15.96
N ASP A 163 -30.29 8.46 16.07
CA ASP A 163 -29.64 9.36 15.11
C ASP A 163 -28.13 9.54 15.38
N ALA A 164 -27.55 8.78 16.32
CA ALA A 164 -26.13 8.78 16.69
C ALA A 164 -25.27 7.80 15.85
N GLU A 165 -25.65 7.55 14.60
CA GLU A 165 -25.05 6.52 13.76
C GLU A 165 -23.53 6.68 13.57
N ILE A 166 -23.08 7.91 13.30
CA ILE A 166 -21.66 8.20 13.04
C ILE A 166 -20.82 7.88 14.26
N GLU A 167 -21.24 8.34 15.44
CA GLU A 167 -20.51 8.12 16.68
C GLU A 167 -20.50 6.64 17.10
N ALA A 168 -21.62 5.94 16.91
CA ALA A 168 -21.71 4.51 17.16
C ALA A 168 -20.81 3.71 16.21
N ARG A 169 -20.79 4.06 14.92
CA ARG A 169 -19.92 3.47 13.90
C ARG A 169 -18.45 3.67 14.24
N ASP A 170 -18.06 4.89 14.59
CA ASP A 170 -16.67 5.24 14.89
C ASP A 170 -16.19 4.49 16.14
N ARG A 171 -17.03 4.35 17.17
CA ARG A 171 -16.76 3.52 18.36
C ARG A 171 -16.56 2.04 17.98
N ALA A 172 -17.47 1.47 17.20
CA ALA A 172 -17.38 0.07 16.76
C ALA A 172 -16.10 -0.18 15.94
N LEU A 173 -15.79 0.71 15.00
CA LEU A 173 -14.59 0.63 14.17
C LEU A 173 -13.31 0.64 15.01
N VAL A 174 -13.20 1.58 15.95
CA VAL A 174 -12.02 1.68 16.81
C VAL A 174 -11.87 0.45 17.69
N ALA A 175 -12.98 -0.09 18.22
CA ALA A 175 -12.95 -1.32 19.00
C ALA A 175 -12.45 -2.51 18.16
N VAL A 176 -12.93 -2.67 16.92
CA VAL A 176 -12.44 -3.71 16.00
C VAL A 176 -10.93 -3.54 15.74
N LEU A 177 -10.47 -2.32 15.42
CA LEU A 177 -9.05 -2.05 15.17
C LEU A 177 -8.17 -2.32 16.39
N ALA A 178 -8.65 -1.98 17.59
CA ALA A 178 -7.92 -2.13 18.84
C ALA A 178 -7.67 -3.60 19.23
N PHE A 179 -8.56 -4.50 18.81
CA PHE A 179 -8.62 -5.86 19.36
C PHE A 179 -8.44 -6.98 18.33
N THR A 180 -8.57 -6.71 17.02
CA THR A 180 -8.48 -7.78 15.99
C THR A 180 -7.20 -7.73 15.15
N GLY A 181 -6.47 -6.60 15.15
CA GLY A 181 -5.24 -6.42 14.37
C GLY A 181 -5.44 -6.43 12.85
N VAL A 182 -6.69 -6.38 12.39
CA VAL A 182 -7.03 -6.26 10.97
C VAL A 182 -6.49 -4.97 10.37
N ARG A 183 -6.21 -4.99 9.08
CA ARG A 183 -5.71 -3.82 8.34
C ARG A 183 -6.87 -2.95 7.88
N GLY A 184 -6.63 -1.65 7.74
CA GLY A 184 -7.62 -0.75 7.12
C GLY A 184 -8.06 -1.24 5.73
N SER A 185 -7.17 -1.83 4.94
CA SER A 185 -7.50 -2.40 3.63
C SER A 185 -8.33 -3.68 3.67
N GLU A 186 -8.51 -4.29 4.84
CA GLU A 186 -9.35 -5.46 5.07
C GLU A 186 -10.77 -5.02 5.48
N ILE A 187 -10.90 -3.90 6.21
CA ILE A 187 -12.18 -3.37 6.69
C ILE A 187 -12.83 -2.39 5.71
N PHE A 188 -12.05 -1.51 5.08
CA PHE A 188 -12.57 -0.43 4.26
C PHE A 188 -12.61 -0.79 2.78
N ARG A 189 -13.64 -0.28 2.10
CA ARG A 189 -13.69 -0.26 0.64
C ARG A 189 -12.53 0.59 0.10
N SER A 190 -11.82 0.05 -0.88
CA SER A 190 -10.89 0.83 -1.68
C SER A 190 -11.56 1.19 -3.01
N GLU A 191 -11.73 2.48 -3.29
CA GLU A 191 -12.27 2.98 -4.59
C GLU A 191 -11.48 2.49 -5.80
N HIS A 192 -10.24 2.06 -5.57
CA HIS A 192 -9.29 1.69 -6.60
C HIS A 192 -8.98 0.19 -6.64
N ASP A 193 -9.75 -0.62 -5.89
CA ASP A 193 -9.62 -2.06 -5.88
C ASP A 193 -11.00 -2.70 -6.05
N ASN A 194 -11.35 -3.02 -7.29
CA ASN A 194 -12.66 -3.54 -7.66
C ASN A 194 -12.73 -5.08 -7.61
N ARG A 195 -11.70 -5.77 -7.13
CA ARG A 195 -11.71 -7.22 -6.99
C ARG A 195 -12.79 -7.66 -6.00
N THR A 196 -13.41 -8.81 -6.24
CA THR A 196 -14.41 -9.38 -5.34
C THR A 196 -13.81 -9.60 -3.95
N GLY A 197 -14.49 -9.14 -2.89
CA GLY A 197 -13.99 -9.19 -1.51
C GLY A 197 -13.20 -7.94 -1.06
N ARG A 198 -13.13 -6.88 -1.88
CA ARG A 198 -12.46 -5.60 -1.57
C ARG A 198 -13.44 -4.43 -1.36
N GLN A 199 -14.72 -4.75 -1.20
CA GLN A 199 -15.82 -3.79 -1.02
C GLN A 199 -15.94 -3.27 0.42
N GLY A 200 -15.01 -3.63 1.30
CA GLY A 200 -15.12 -3.44 2.75
C GLY A 200 -15.91 -4.56 3.43
N ILE A 201 -15.85 -4.59 4.75
CA ILE A 201 -16.61 -5.53 5.59
C ILE A 201 -18.09 -5.14 5.57
N ARG A 202 -18.94 -6.15 5.49
CA ARG A 202 -20.41 -6.06 5.60
C ARG A 202 -20.88 -6.82 6.85
N TRP A 203 -22.13 -6.64 7.25
CA TRP A 203 -22.69 -7.33 8.43
C TRP A 203 -22.65 -8.85 8.30
N ARG A 204 -22.83 -9.39 7.10
CA ARG A 204 -22.69 -10.83 6.78
C ARG A 204 -21.28 -11.39 7.03
N ASP A 205 -20.30 -10.50 7.13
CA ASP A 205 -18.91 -10.87 7.40
C ASP A 205 -18.61 -10.84 8.91
N VAL A 206 -19.57 -10.45 9.75
CA VAL A 206 -19.45 -10.37 11.21
C VAL A 206 -20.35 -11.42 11.85
N ASP A 207 -19.73 -12.35 12.57
CA ASP A 207 -20.42 -13.32 13.39
C ASP A 207 -20.20 -12.97 14.87
N LEU A 208 -21.24 -12.43 15.52
CA LEU A 208 -21.16 -12.02 16.92
C LEU A 208 -21.28 -13.21 17.88
N GLU A 209 -21.89 -14.32 17.44
CA GLU A 209 -22.03 -15.53 18.24
C GLU A 209 -20.70 -16.28 18.30
N GLU A 210 -20.08 -16.50 17.14
CA GLU A 210 -18.76 -17.13 17.03
C GLU A 210 -17.61 -16.15 17.30
N GLN A 211 -17.91 -14.87 17.53
CA GLN A 211 -16.94 -13.81 17.79
C GLN A 211 -15.87 -13.70 16.68
N THR A 212 -16.31 -13.70 15.42
CA THR A 212 -15.40 -13.64 14.27
C THR A 212 -15.78 -12.58 13.25
N ILE A 213 -14.76 -12.13 12.51
CA ILE A 213 -14.90 -11.27 11.34
C ILE A 213 -14.18 -11.93 10.16
N SER A 214 -14.88 -12.10 9.03
CA SER A 214 -14.34 -12.70 7.82
C SER A 214 -13.72 -11.63 6.89
N VAL A 215 -12.39 -11.59 6.83
CA VAL A 215 -11.63 -10.61 6.03
C VAL A 215 -10.91 -11.25 4.84
N LEU A 216 -10.64 -10.48 3.79
CA LEU A 216 -9.83 -10.97 2.67
C LEU A 216 -8.33 -10.77 2.97
N GLY A 217 -7.65 -11.87 3.28
CA GLY A 217 -6.22 -11.87 3.62
C GLY A 217 -5.30 -11.55 2.45
N LYS A 218 -3.99 -11.41 2.73
CA LYS A 218 -2.97 -11.07 1.72
C LYS A 218 -2.92 -12.05 0.54
N ASN A 219 -3.22 -13.32 0.78
CA ASN A 219 -3.27 -14.37 -0.24
C ASN A 219 -4.57 -14.38 -1.07
N GLN A 220 -5.41 -13.34 -0.96
CA GLN A 220 -6.73 -13.25 -1.60
C GLN A 220 -7.70 -14.36 -1.16
N GLN A 221 -7.48 -14.95 0.02
CA GLN A 221 -8.42 -15.90 0.61
C GLN A 221 -9.11 -15.28 1.81
N ARG A 222 -10.37 -15.68 2.03
CA ARG A 222 -11.13 -15.29 3.24
C ARG A 222 -10.49 -15.95 4.46
N GLN A 223 -10.26 -15.15 5.48
CA GLN A 223 -9.67 -15.56 6.76
C GLN A 223 -10.55 -15.01 7.87
N SER A 224 -10.77 -15.80 8.92
CA SER A 224 -11.46 -15.34 10.12
C SER A 224 -10.47 -14.69 11.07
N ALA A 225 -10.75 -13.45 11.47
CA ALA A 225 -10.11 -12.78 12.58
C ALA A 225 -11.01 -12.88 13.81
N TRP A 226 -10.42 -13.15 14.97
CA TRP A 226 -11.15 -13.14 16.24
C TRP A 226 -11.57 -11.72 16.60
N LEU A 227 -12.85 -11.54 16.85
CA LEU A 227 -13.44 -10.35 17.44
C LEU A 227 -13.43 -10.54 18.96
N LEU A 228 -12.39 -10.07 19.63
CA LEU A 228 -12.30 -10.24 21.09
C LEU A 228 -13.53 -9.63 21.78
N GLU A 229 -13.95 -10.23 22.89
CA GLU A 229 -15.14 -9.86 23.66
C GLU A 229 -15.24 -8.36 23.98
N GLN A 230 -14.11 -7.68 24.14
CA GLN A 230 -14.07 -6.23 24.42
C GLN A 230 -14.62 -5.37 23.27
N ALA A 231 -14.66 -5.89 22.04
CA ALA A 231 -15.20 -5.17 20.88
C ALA A 231 -16.69 -5.41 20.66
N ILE A 232 -17.22 -6.56 21.12
CA ILE A 232 -18.58 -7.01 20.84
C ILE A 232 -19.64 -5.97 21.24
N PRO A 233 -19.63 -5.38 22.46
CA PRO A 233 -20.67 -4.44 22.85
C PRO A 233 -20.74 -3.18 21.96
N ALA A 234 -19.59 -2.74 21.44
CA ALA A 234 -19.55 -1.59 20.55
C ALA A 234 -20.13 -1.93 19.17
N VAL A 235 -19.82 -3.12 18.65
CA VAL A 235 -20.31 -3.61 17.36
C VAL A 235 -21.81 -3.90 17.41
N GLU A 236 -22.28 -4.57 18.46
CA GLU A 236 -23.71 -4.81 18.70
C GLU A 236 -24.49 -3.51 18.76
N ARG A 237 -24.00 -2.53 19.54
CA ARG A 237 -24.66 -1.24 19.68
C ARG A 237 -24.73 -0.50 18.34
N TYR A 238 -23.67 -0.56 17.54
CA TYR A 238 -23.71 0.00 16.20
C TYR A 238 -24.74 -0.71 15.32
N ARG A 239 -24.80 -2.05 15.33
CA ARG A 239 -25.80 -2.82 14.57
C ARG A 239 -27.23 -2.37 14.92
N THR A 240 -27.52 -2.22 16.21
CA THR A 240 -28.83 -1.74 16.68
C THR A 240 -29.16 -0.33 16.21
N ILE A 241 -28.19 0.59 16.26
CA ILE A 241 -28.40 1.99 15.85
C ILE A 241 -28.54 2.11 14.33
N SER A 242 -27.74 1.36 13.58
CA SER A 242 -27.77 1.39 12.11
C SER A 242 -28.99 0.69 11.51
N ASP A 243 -29.68 -0.14 12.29
CA ASP A 243 -30.85 -0.96 11.89
C ASP A 243 -30.80 -1.42 10.42
N PRO A 244 -29.76 -2.20 10.04
CA PRO A 244 -29.49 -2.46 8.64
C PRO A 244 -30.62 -3.30 8.04
N PRO A 245 -31.15 -2.94 6.86
CA PRO A 245 -32.26 -3.67 6.24
C PRO A 245 -31.88 -5.08 5.76
N SER A 246 -30.58 -5.33 5.63
CA SER A 246 -29.98 -6.63 5.32
C SER A 246 -28.55 -6.70 5.84
N ASP A 247 -28.00 -7.92 5.87
CA ASP A 247 -26.61 -8.12 6.26
C ASP A 247 -25.58 -7.75 5.16
N ASP A 248 -26.05 -7.32 3.97
CA ASP A 248 -25.22 -6.85 2.85
C ASP A 248 -24.87 -5.36 2.92
#